data_AF-A0A7C6VP50-F1
#
_entry.id   AF-A0A7C6VP50-F1
#
_cell.length_a   1.000
_cell.length_b   1.000
_cell.length_c   1.000
_cell.angle_alpha   90.00
_cell.angle_beta   90.00
_cell.angle_gamma   90.00
#
_symmetry.space_group_name_H-M   'P 1'
#
loop_
_entity.id
_entity.type
_entity.pdbx_description
1 polymer ?
#
loop_
_entity_poly.entity_id
_entity_poly.type
_entity_poly.pdbx_seq_one_letter_code
_entity_poly.pdbx_strand_id
1 'polypeptide(L)'
;LRVDTLLQPVRSGQPIPDEELEDDEVDAIEIDGGLDVMALLEDEILLALPIAPRHQVCEAPRPEGGASKESPFAALASLRGSPSAK
;
A
#
# COMPACT_ATOMS: atom_id res chain seq x y z
N LEU A 1 -8.23 -14.17 1.70
CA LEU A 1 -8.03 -13.31 2.88
C LEU A 1 -7.02 -14.01 3.76
N ARG A 2 -5.88 -13.38 4.03
CA ARG A 2 -4.83 -13.90 4.89
C ARG A 2 -4.39 -12.72 5.76
N VAL A 3 -4.38 -12.92 7.07
CA VAL A 3 -3.98 -11.92 8.07
C VAL A 3 -2.77 -12.52 8.77
N ASP A 4 -1.58 -11.98 8.50
CA ASP A 4 -0.31 -12.46 9.05
C ASP A 4 0.39 -11.33 9.84
N THR A 5 -0.37 -10.49 10.54
CA THR A 5 0.17 -9.35 11.31
C THR A 5 0.63 -9.80 12.69
N LEU A 6 1.82 -9.38 13.14
CA LEU A 6 2.27 -9.51 14.52
C LEU A 6 2.20 -8.15 15.20
N LEU A 7 1.31 -8.00 16.19
CA LEU A 7 1.13 -6.75 16.92
C LEU A 7 1.86 -6.80 18.26
N GLN A 8 2.65 -5.76 18.57
CA GLN A 8 3.32 -5.57 19.84
C GLN A 8 2.61 -4.50 20.69
N PRO A 9 1.90 -4.88 21.75
CA PRO A 9 1.33 -3.95 22.72
C PRO A 9 2.39 -3.08 23.43
N VAL A 10 2.23 -1.77 23.34
CA VAL A 10 3.00 -0.78 24.11
C VAL A 10 2.05 -0.01 25.02
N ARG A 11 2.43 0.19 26.29
CA ARG A 11 1.59 0.95 27.23
C ARG A 11 1.61 2.43 26.89
N SER A 12 0.50 3.12 27.12
CA SER A 12 0.47 4.54 26.83
C SER A 12 1.55 5.34 27.58
N GLY A 13 2.23 6.20 26.83
CA GLY A 13 3.36 7.00 27.32
C GLY A 13 4.69 6.24 27.45
N GLN A 14 4.76 4.96 27.07
CA GLN A 14 6.04 4.28 26.89
C GLN A 14 6.61 4.56 25.49
N PRO A 15 7.95 4.66 25.37
CA PRO A 15 8.58 4.76 24.07
C PRO A 15 8.29 3.49 23.26
N ILE A 16 8.07 3.69 21.97
CA ILE A 16 8.02 2.60 21.01
C ILE A 16 9.42 1.96 20.93
N PRO A 17 9.54 0.62 20.93
CA PRO A 17 10.83 -0.05 20.84
C PRO A 17 11.55 0.27 19.53
N ASP A 18 12.86 0.53 19.60
CA ASP A 18 13.67 0.81 18.40
C ASP A 18 13.67 -0.39 17.43
N GLU A 19 13.45 -1.61 17.92
CA GLU A 19 13.37 -2.83 17.11
C GLU A 19 12.21 -2.79 16.09
N GLU A 20 11.14 -2.02 16.33
CA GLU A 20 10.05 -1.83 15.35
C GLU A 20 10.58 -1.20 14.04
N LEU A 21 11.63 -0.37 14.13
CA LEU A 21 12.26 0.23 12.96
C LEU A 21 13.20 -0.74 12.22
N GLU A 22 13.56 -1.85 12.87
CA GLU A 22 14.49 -2.86 12.35
C GLU A 22 13.77 -4.10 11.81
N ASP A 23 12.58 -4.42 12.32
CA ASP A 23 11.77 -5.59 11.96
C ASP A 23 10.37 -5.19 11.47
N ASP A 24 10.23 -5.03 10.16
CA ASP A 24 8.97 -4.70 9.48
C ASP A 24 7.89 -5.80 9.62
N GLU A 25 8.19 -6.96 10.21
CA GLU A 25 7.20 -8.01 10.49
C GLU A 25 6.39 -7.75 11.77
N VAL A 26 6.80 -6.77 12.59
CA VAL A 26 6.20 -6.47 13.89
C VAL A 26 5.77 -5.01 13.98
N ASP A 27 4.49 -4.78 14.24
CA ASP A 27 3.93 -3.43 14.40
C ASP A 27 3.66 -3.12 15.87
N ALA A 28 4.22 -2.03 16.39
CA ALA A 28 3.95 -1.59 17.76
C ALA A 28 2.66 -0.77 17.85
N ILE A 29 1.79 -1.12 18.79
CA ILE A 29 0.50 -0.44 19.01
C ILE A 29 0.38 0.08 20.44
N GLU A 30 0.03 1.35 20.59
CA GLU A 30 -0.19 1.95 21.90
C GLU A 30 -1.56 1.53 22.47
N ILE A 31 -1.59 1.15 23.75
CA ILE A 31 -2.81 0.74 24.45
C ILE A 31 -2.99 1.60 25.70
N ASP A 32 -4.12 2.29 25.77
CA ASP A 32 -4.59 2.97 26.98
C ASP A 32 -5.64 2.11 27.71
N GLY A 33 -5.25 1.53 28.84
CA GLY A 33 -6.11 0.66 29.63
C GLY A 33 -6.27 -0.76 29.04
N GLY A 34 -7.51 -1.10 28.65
CA GLY A 34 -7.88 -2.42 28.14
C GLY A 34 -7.81 -2.49 26.62
N LEU A 35 -7.42 -3.66 26.09
CA LEU A 35 -7.40 -3.88 24.64
C LEU A 35 -8.73 -4.46 24.16
N ASP A 36 -9.42 -3.73 23.28
CA ASP A 36 -10.59 -4.26 22.56
C ASP A 36 -10.14 -5.14 21.39
N VAL A 37 -10.00 -6.44 21.68
CA VAL A 37 -9.55 -7.44 20.70
C VAL A 37 -10.55 -7.61 19.55
N MET A 38 -11.84 -7.35 19.78
CA MET A 38 -12.86 -7.50 18.73
C MET A 38 -12.74 -6.38 17.71
N ALA A 39 -12.58 -5.14 18.18
CA ALA A 39 -12.32 -4.00 17.30
C ALA A 39 -10.99 -4.17 16.54
N LEU A 40 -9.93 -4.59 17.24
CA LEU A 40 -8.62 -4.82 16.60
C LEU A 40 -8.69 -5.89 15.49
N LEU A 41 -9.41 -6.99 15.73
CA LEU A 41 -9.59 -8.04 14.73
C LEU A 41 -10.34 -7.53 13.49
N GLU A 42 -11.36 -6.69 13.69
CA GLU A 42 -12.09 -6.06 12.58
C GLU A 42 -11.14 -5.21 11.73
N ASP A 43 -10.34 -4.36 12.37
CA ASP A 43 -9.38 -3.50 11.68
C ASP A 43 -8.37 -4.31 10.87
N GLU A 44 -7.77 -5.36 11.45
CA GLU A 44 -6.83 -6.23 10.72
C GLU A 44 -7.49 -6.94 9.52
N ILE A 45 -8.74 -7.36 9.67
CA ILE A 45 -9.50 -7.94 8.56
C ILE A 45 -9.73 -6.90 7.47
N LEU A 46 -10.13 -5.68 7.84
CA LEU A 46 -10.39 -4.59 6.90
C LEU A 46 -9.12 -4.19 6.14
N LEU A 47 -7.98 -4.12 6.83
CA LEU A 47 -6.68 -3.79 6.24
C LEU A 47 -6.18 -4.90 5.30
N ALA A 48 -6.48 -6.17 5.61
CA ALA A 48 -6.14 -7.30 4.75
C ALA A 48 -7.07 -7.47 3.53
N LEU A 49 -8.18 -6.72 3.45
CA LEU A 49 -9.06 -6.76 2.28
C LEU A 49 -8.43 -6.03 1.09
N PRO A 50 -8.65 -6.54 -0.14
CA PRO A 50 -8.26 -5.79 -1.33
C PRO A 50 -9.08 -4.50 -1.44
N ILE A 51 -8.46 -3.43 -1.95
CA ILE A 51 -9.08 -2.11 -2.19
C ILE A 51 -10.44 -2.20 -2.92
N ALA A 52 -10.61 -3.22 -3.78
CA ALA A 52 -11.86 -3.50 -4.45
C ALA A 52 -12.08 -5.01 -4.61
N PRO A 53 -13.34 -5.47 -4.75
CA PRO A 53 -13.65 -6.85 -5.08
C PRO A 53 -12.91 -7.30 -6.35
N ARG A 54 -12.26 -8.46 -6.28
CA ARG A 54 -11.53 -9.06 -7.41
C ARG A 54 -12.27 -10.30 -7.90
N HIS A 55 -12.50 -10.41 -9.20
CA HIS A 55 -12.98 -11.65 -9.83
C HIS A 55 -11.84 -12.69 -9.84
N GLN A 56 -12.14 -13.97 -10.08
CA GLN A 56 -11.13 -15.04 -10.08
C GLN A 56 -9.96 -14.77 -11.05
N VAL A 57 -10.24 -14.14 -12.19
CA VAL A 57 -9.23 -13.69 -13.16
C VAL A 57 -9.21 -12.16 -13.13
N CYS A 58 -8.42 -11.59 -12.23
CA CYS A 58 -8.30 -10.15 -12.03
C CYS A 58 -6.87 -9.68 -12.34
N GLU A 59 -6.50 -9.81 -13.61
CA GLU A 59 -5.28 -9.24 -14.17
C GLU A 59 -5.51 -7.76 -14.51
N ALA A 60 -4.45 -6.95 -14.42
CA ALA A 60 -4.53 -5.56 -14.87
C ALA A 60 -4.89 -5.57 -16.37
N PRO A 61 -5.82 -4.70 -16.83
CA PRO A 61 -6.18 -4.63 -18.23
C PRO A 61 -4.92 -4.32 -19.05
N ARG A 62 -4.49 -5.31 -19.83
CA ARG A 62 -3.42 -5.15 -20.82
C ARG A 62 -4.10 -4.82 -22.15
N PRO A 63 -3.69 -3.77 -22.87
CA PRO A 63 -4.22 -3.54 -24.21
C PRO A 63 -3.97 -4.80 -25.07
N GLU A 64 -5.01 -5.31 -25.72
CA GLU A 64 -4.84 -6.30 -26.79
C GLU A 64 -3.94 -5.68 -27.86
N GLY A 65 -2.79 -6.30 -28.15
CA GLY A 65 -1.74 -5.69 -28.98
C GLY A 65 -0.60 -5.03 -28.19
N GLY A 66 -0.25 -5.60 -27.03
CA GLY A 66 0.81 -5.16 -26.13
C GLY A 66 2.00 -4.47 -26.81
N ALA A 67 2.25 -3.24 -26.36
CA ALA A 67 3.34 -2.37 -26.79
C ALA A 67 3.42 -2.16 -28.31
N SER A 68 2.43 -1.44 -28.85
CA SER A 68 2.77 -0.48 -29.91
C SER A 68 4.06 0.24 -29.51
N LYS A 69 5.09 0.19 -30.36
CA LYS A 69 6.36 0.91 -30.13
C LYS A 69 6.14 2.43 -30.01
N GLU A 70 4.98 2.91 -30.44
CA GLU A 70 4.60 4.30 -30.32
C GLU A 70 4.00 4.56 -28.94
N SER A 71 4.64 5.48 -28.22
CA SER A 71 4.10 6.03 -26.98
C SER A 71 2.68 6.55 -27.20
N PRO A 72 1.73 6.33 -26.28
CA PRO A 72 0.39 6.94 -26.35
C PRO A 72 0.43 8.47 -26.34
N PHE A 73 1.59 9.05 -26.01
CA PHE A 73 1.87 10.48 -26.05
C PHE A 73 2.71 10.90 -27.26
N ALA A 74 2.84 10.07 -28.30
CA ALA A 74 3.65 10.37 -29.49
C ALA A 74 3.27 11.71 -30.15
N ALA A 75 1.99 12.08 -30.14
CA ALA A 75 1.50 13.36 -30.64
C ALA A 75 2.08 14.57 -29.89
N LEU A 76 2.55 14.41 -28.64
CA LEU A 76 3.15 15.50 -27.87
C LEU A 76 4.59 15.82 -28.31
N ALA A 77 5.23 14.97 -29.11
CA ALA A 77 6.55 15.25 -29.66
C ALA A 77 6.57 16.54 -30.49
N SER A 78 5.47 16.87 -31.16
CA SER A 78 5.33 18.11 -31.94
C SER A 78 5.22 19.37 -31.09
N LEU A 79 5.00 19.23 -29.78
CA LEU A 79 4.89 20.32 -28.81
C LEU A 79 6.18 20.55 -28.02
N ARG A 80 7.25 19.77 -28.30
CA ARG A 80 8.58 20.06 -27.75
C ARG A 80 9.09 21.33 -28.44
N GLY A 81 8.97 22.47 -27.74
CA GLY A 81 9.51 23.74 -28.19
C GLY A 81 10.98 23.61 -28.58
N SER A 82 11.36 24.24 -29.70
CA SER A 82 12.76 24.42 -30.07
C SER A 82 13.54 25.03 -28.91
N PRO A 83 14.83 24.70 -28.72
CA PRO A 83 15.66 25.46 -27.81
C PRO A 83 15.72 26.88 -28.38
N SER A 84 15.05 27.85 -27.74
CA SER A 84 15.39 29.25 -27.97
C SER A 84 16.82 29.41 -27.52
N ALA A 85 17.72 29.42 -28.50
CA ALA A 85 18.99 30.09 -28.37
C ALA A 85 18.70 31.61 -28.31
N LYS A 86 19.26 32.24 -27.27
CA LYS A 86 19.26 33.67 -26.90
C LYS A 86 18.20 34.09 -25.90
#